data_AF-X1EC03-F1
#
_entry.id   AF-X1EC03-F1
#
_cell.length_a   1.000
_cell.length_b   1.000
_cell.length_c   1.000
_cell.angle_alpha   90.00
_cell.angle_beta   90.00
_cell.angle_gamma   90.00
#
_symmetry.space_group_name_H-M   'P 1'
#
loop_
_entity.id
_entity.type
_entity.pdbx_description
1 polymer ?
#
loop_
_entity_poly.entity_id
_entity_poly.type
_entity_poly.pdbx_seq_one_letter_code
_entity_poly.pdbx_strand_id
1 'polypeptide(L)'
;TQNGQRYDLIIDNVGDPAVYKRFYKRSLSPKGICVIIAGSFYLQLILAPWMSMTGSNKIVTYATVPNQKDLLIIKELLEAGKVVPVIDRRYLLSEVPEAIRYLEEGHARGKVVINVEHNNK
;
A
#
# COMPACT_ATOMS: atom_id res chain seq x y z
N THR A 1 14.25 9.70 3.17
CA THR A 1 14.81 9.79 1.81
C THR A 1 16.15 10.52 1.84
N GLN A 2 17.00 10.41 0.81
CA GLN A 2 18.27 11.17 0.72
C GLN A 2 18.10 12.53 0.01
N ASN A 3 16.87 12.92 -0.34
CA ASN A 3 16.56 14.15 -1.06
C ASN A 3 16.39 15.39 -0.17
N GLY A 4 16.58 15.27 1.15
CA GLY A 4 16.44 16.38 2.11
C GLY A 4 15.01 16.89 2.34
N GLN A 5 14.00 16.30 1.69
CA GLN A 5 12.60 16.74 1.79
C GLN A 5 11.92 16.20 3.05
N ARG A 6 10.94 16.96 3.53
CA ARG A 6 10.01 16.55 4.59
C ARG A 6 8.58 16.47 4.04
N TYR A 7 7.82 15.51 4.54
CA TYR A 7 6.45 15.22 4.10
C TYR A 7 5.48 15.36 5.26
N ASP A 8 4.29 15.89 4.97
CA ASP A 8 3.20 15.97 5.94
C ASP A 8 2.46 14.63 6.10
N LEU A 9 2.58 13.76 5.09
CA LEU A 9 1.97 12.43 5.06
C LEU A 9 2.95 11.41 4.45
N ILE A 10 3.13 10.29 5.13
CA ILE A 10 3.77 9.09 4.60
C ILE A 10 2.77 7.94 4.71
N ILE A 11 2.56 7.22 3.61
CA ILE A 11 1.74 6.00 3.58
C ILE A 11 2.69 4.80 3.48
N ASP A 12 2.68 3.95 4.50
CA ASP A 12 3.58 2.82 4.64
C ASP A 12 2.85 1.48 4.39
N ASN A 13 3.24 0.80 3.31
CA ASN A 13 2.72 -0.51 2.94
C ASN A 13 3.64 -1.68 3.38
N VAL A 14 4.72 -1.40 4.10
CA VAL A 14 5.61 -2.44 4.65
C VAL A 14 5.33 -2.63 6.13
N GLY A 15 5.21 -1.51 6.86
CA GLY A 15 4.85 -1.52 8.27
C GLY A 15 5.94 -2.05 9.21
N ASP A 16 7.20 -1.94 8.79
CA ASP A 16 8.38 -2.30 9.58
C ASP A 16 8.81 -1.15 10.52
N PRO A 17 8.78 -1.34 11.85
CA PRO A 17 9.21 -0.34 12.82
C PRO A 17 10.65 0.17 12.62
N ALA A 18 11.56 -0.67 12.12
CA ALA A 18 12.94 -0.28 11.85
C ALA A 18 13.03 0.74 10.72
N VAL A 19 12.19 0.59 9.69
CA VAL A 19 12.09 1.54 8.57
C VAL A 19 11.58 2.90 9.07
N TYR A 20 10.57 2.91 9.95
CA TYR A 20 10.10 4.15 10.56
C TYR A 20 11.21 4.88 11.33
N LYS A 21 11.87 4.16 12.26
CA LYS A 21 12.93 4.73 13.11
C LYS A 21 14.10 5.24 12.28
N ARG A 22 14.50 4.51 11.24
CA ARG A 22 15.66 4.85 10.39
C ARG A 22 15.35 5.94 9.38
N PHE A 23 14.18 5.93 8.74
CA PHE A 23 13.91 6.78 7.57
C PHE A 23 12.74 7.74 7.74
N TYR A 24 11.60 7.31 8.26
CA TYR A 24 10.40 8.14 8.27
C TYR A 24 10.46 9.27 9.30
N LYS A 25 10.97 9.00 10.51
CA LYS A 25 11.09 10.02 11.57
C LYS A 25 11.81 11.30 11.12
N ARG A 26 12.86 11.17 10.31
CA ARG A 26 13.59 12.34 9.77
C ARG A 26 12.95 12.95 8.52
N SER A 27 12.13 12.20 7.80
CA SER A 27 11.49 12.60 6.55
C SER A 27 10.09 13.15 6.76
N LEU A 28 9.53 13.10 7.98
CA LEU A 28 8.26 13.76 8.30
C LEU A 28 8.48 15.22 8.71
N SER A 29 7.53 16.09 8.36
CA SER A 29 7.45 17.44 8.90
C SER A 29 7.08 17.41 10.39
N PRO A 30 7.31 18.48 11.18
CA PRO A 30 6.71 18.60 12.51
C PRO A 30 5.18 18.47 12.40
N LYS A 31 4.57 17.59 13.19
CA LYS A 31 3.14 17.20 13.12
C LYS A 31 2.74 16.35 11.90
N GLY A 32 3.68 15.95 11.05
CA GLY A 32 3.42 15.02 9.95
C GLY A 32 2.93 13.66 10.43
N ILE A 33 2.16 12.98 9.58
CA ILE A 33 1.46 11.73 9.89
C ILE A 33 2.06 10.57 9.08
N CYS A 34 2.37 9.47 9.75
CA CYS A 34 2.67 8.19 9.12
C CYS A 34 1.47 7.26 9.23
N VAL A 35 0.89 6.87 8.10
CA VAL A 35 -0.25 5.94 8.03
C VAL A 35 0.26 4.59 7.57
N ILE A 36 0.21 3.58 8.44
CA ILE A 36 0.61 2.22 8.12
C ILE A 36 -0.63 1.43 7.67
N ILE A 37 -0.60 0.90 6.45
CA ILE A 37 -1.75 0.24 5.81
C ILE A 37 -1.58 -1.27 5.61
N ALA A 38 -0.40 -1.81 5.91
CA ALA A 38 -0.09 -3.24 5.78
C ALA A 38 0.97 -3.68 6.80
N GLY A 39 1.17 -5.00 6.91
CA GLY A 39 2.05 -5.64 7.90
C GLY A 39 1.24 -6.24 9.07
N SER A 40 1.92 -6.55 10.18
CA SER A 40 1.27 -7.17 11.35
C SER A 40 0.40 -6.15 12.08
N PHE A 41 -0.91 -6.18 11.78
CA PHE A 41 -1.89 -5.24 12.30
C PHE A 41 -1.88 -5.15 13.83
N TYR A 42 -1.87 -6.30 14.53
CA TYR A 42 -1.86 -6.35 16.00
C TYR A 42 -0.60 -5.74 16.61
N LEU A 43 0.57 -6.04 16.03
CA LEU A 43 1.83 -5.47 16.49
C LEU A 43 1.85 -3.95 16.30
N GLN A 44 1.33 -3.47 15.17
CA GLN A 44 1.29 -2.06 14.84
C GLN A 44 0.31 -1.27 15.72
N LEU A 45 -0.83 -1.85 16.11
CA LEU A 45 -1.77 -1.23 17.05
C LEU A 45 -1.12 -0.91 18.40
N ILE A 46 -0.20 -1.75 18.87
CA ILE A 46 0.51 -1.53 20.14
C ILE A 46 1.67 -0.55 19.95
N LEU A 47 2.47 -0.72 18.89
CA LEU A 47 3.68 0.06 18.71
C LEU A 47 3.44 1.49 18.21
N ALA A 48 2.45 1.72 17.34
CA ALA A 48 2.23 3.04 16.73
C ALA A 48 1.91 4.14 17.76
N PRO A 49 1.05 3.94 18.77
CA PRO A 49 0.82 4.93 19.82
C PRO A 49 2.09 5.23 20.64
N TRP A 50 2.84 4.20 21.05
CA TRP A 50 4.06 4.38 21.83
C TRP A 50 5.14 5.16 21.05
N MET A 51 5.32 4.82 19.77
CA MET A 51 6.25 5.53 18.89
C MET A 51 5.79 6.98 18.59
N SER A 52 4.48 7.25 18.60
CA SER A 52 3.95 8.61 18.46
C SER A 52 4.20 9.47 19.69
N MET A 53 4.06 8.90 20.90
CA MET A 53 4.27 9.62 22.16
C MET A 53 5.72 10.10 22.36
N THR A 54 6.68 9.44 21.72
CA THR A 54 8.12 9.76 21.85
C THR A 54 8.63 10.72 20.76
N GLY A 55 7.74 11.25 19.92
CA GLY A 55 8.08 12.14 18.81
C GLY A 55 7.10 13.29 18.59
N SER A 56 7.45 14.19 17.67
CA SER A 56 6.57 15.27 17.20
C SER A 56 5.65 14.84 16.04
N ASN A 57 5.62 13.54 15.74
CA ASN A 57 4.92 12.95 14.61
C ASN A 57 3.84 11.98 15.08
N LYS A 58 2.74 11.91 14.32
CA LYS A 58 1.66 10.98 14.60
C LYS A 58 1.84 9.73 13.73
N ILE A 59 1.75 8.56 14.34
CA ILE A 59 1.78 7.28 13.65
C ILE A 59 0.44 6.61 13.91
N VAL A 60 -0.24 6.22 12.84
CA VAL A 60 -1.54 5.56 12.89
C VAL A 60 -1.51 4.31 12.03
N THR A 61 -2.14 3.26 12.54
CA THR A 61 -2.44 2.07 11.75
C THR A 61 -3.84 2.23 11.18
N TYR A 62 -3.99 2.03 9.87
CA TYR A 62 -5.27 2.15 9.19
C TYR A 62 -5.63 0.82 8.55
N ALA A 63 -6.73 0.21 9.03
CA ALA A 63 -7.36 -0.93 8.37
C ALA A 63 -8.51 -0.42 7.51
N THR A 64 -8.48 -0.73 6.22
CA THR A 64 -9.62 -0.48 5.34
C THR A 64 -10.60 -1.64 5.42
N VAL A 65 -11.88 -1.32 5.55
CA VAL A 65 -12.98 -2.24 5.25
C VAL A 65 -13.52 -1.81 3.89
N PRO A 66 -13.38 -2.64 2.84
CA PRO A 66 -13.92 -2.32 1.54
C PRO A 66 -15.41 -2.01 1.64
N ASN A 67 -15.84 -0.87 1.11
CA ASN A 67 -17.24 -0.48 1.06
C ASN A 67 -17.59 0.06 -0.32
N GLN A 68 -18.87 -0.05 -0.67
CA GLN A 68 -19.36 0.30 -1.99
C GLN A 68 -19.10 1.77 -2.35
N LYS A 69 -19.26 2.68 -1.39
CA LYS A 69 -19.11 4.12 -1.63
C LYS A 69 -17.68 4.45 -2.08
N ASP A 70 -16.68 3.93 -1.38
CA ASP A 70 -15.28 4.16 -1.73
C ASP A 70 -14.91 3.49 -3.06
N LEU A 71 -15.45 2.29 -3.34
CA LEU A 71 -15.24 1.62 -4.62
C LEU A 71 -15.85 2.36 -5.81
N LEU A 72 -17.01 3.02 -5.62
CA LEU A 72 -17.61 3.88 -6.64
C LEU A 72 -16.74 5.10 -6.94
N ILE A 73 -16.13 5.73 -5.93
CA ILE A 73 -15.18 6.83 -6.13
C ILE A 73 -13.97 6.35 -6.94
N ILE A 74 -13.40 5.18 -6.60
CA ILE A 74 -12.28 4.61 -7.35
C ILE A 74 -12.69 4.32 -8.81
N LYS A 75 -13.89 3.77 -9.03
CA LYS A 75 -14.43 3.53 -10.36
C LYS A 75 -14.50 4.82 -11.18
N GLU A 76 -15.06 5.90 -10.62
CA GLU A 76 -15.16 7.19 -11.32
C GLU A 76 -13.78 7.75 -11.71
N LEU A 77 -12.77 7.57 -10.83
CA LEU A 77 -11.40 8.00 -11.12
C LEU A 77 -10.74 7.18 -12.23
N LEU A 78 -11.04 5.88 -12.30
CA LEU A 78 -10.60 4.98 -13.38
C LEU A 78 -11.27 5.34 -14.70
N GLU A 79 -12.59 5.53 -14.71
CA GLU A 79 -13.38 5.90 -15.90
C GLU A 79 -12.97 7.27 -16.45
N ALA A 80 -12.65 8.23 -15.56
CA ALA A 80 -12.14 9.54 -15.95
C ALA A 80 -10.66 9.54 -16.38
N GLY A 81 -9.97 8.39 -16.34
CA GLY A 81 -8.55 8.27 -16.67
C GLY A 81 -7.60 8.99 -15.72
N LYS A 82 -8.09 9.46 -14.56
CA LYS A 82 -7.28 10.13 -13.53
C LYS A 82 -6.41 9.15 -12.74
N VAL A 83 -6.87 7.91 -12.65
CA VAL A 83 -6.11 6.78 -12.13
C VAL A 83 -6.00 5.76 -13.27
N VAL A 84 -4.77 5.37 -13.59
CA VAL A 84 -4.50 4.36 -14.63
C VAL A 84 -3.80 3.18 -13.94
N PRO A 85 -4.36 1.96 -13.98
CA PRO A 85 -3.72 0.80 -13.40
C PRO A 85 -2.46 0.45 -14.18
N VAL A 86 -1.35 0.28 -13.48
CA VAL A 86 -0.12 -0.27 -14.06
C VAL A 86 -0.26 -1.79 -14.05
N ILE A 87 -0.43 -2.38 -15.23
CA ILE A 87 -0.47 -3.83 -15.43
C ILE A 87 0.95 -4.28 -15.79
N ASP A 88 1.52 -5.11 -14.93
CA ASP A 88 2.87 -5.62 -15.12
C ASP A 88 2.87 -6.80 -16.09
N ARG A 89 2.01 -7.80 -15.81
CA ARG A 89 1.88 -9.02 -16.60
C ARG A 89 0.44 -9.49 -16.67
N ARG A 90 0.14 -10.20 -17.75
CA ARG A 90 -1.13 -10.88 -17.96
C ARG A 90 -0.84 -12.37 -18.17
N TYR A 91 -1.65 -13.20 -17.54
CA TYR A 91 -1.58 -14.66 -17.63
C TYR A 91 -2.96 -15.19 -17.99
N LEU A 92 -3.03 -16.33 -18.68
CA LEU A 92 -4.27 -17.09 -18.85
C LEU A 92 -4.64 -17.76 -17.52
N LEU A 93 -5.91 -18.17 -17.40
CA LEU A 93 -6.37 -18.93 -16.24
C LEU A 93 -5.58 -20.23 -16.02
N SER A 94 -5.12 -20.87 -17.10
CA SER A 94 -4.27 -22.07 -17.03
C SER A 94 -2.87 -21.81 -16.49
N GLU A 95 -2.43 -20.55 -16.46
CA GLU A 95 -1.08 -20.12 -16.06
C GLU A 95 -1.06 -19.50 -14.65
N VAL A 96 -2.13 -19.68 -13.86
CA VAL A 96 -2.18 -19.21 -12.47
C VAL A 96 -0.99 -19.71 -11.62
N PRO A 97 -0.53 -20.96 -11.72
CA PRO A 97 0.65 -21.39 -10.95
C PRO A 97 1.89 -20.53 -11.25
N GLU A 98 2.13 -20.19 -12.52
CA GLU A 98 3.24 -19.36 -12.99
C GLU A 98 3.06 -17.91 -12.56
N ALA A 99 1.84 -17.38 -12.61
CA ALA A 99 1.50 -16.05 -12.12
C ALA A 99 1.79 -15.90 -10.61
N ILE A 100 1.48 -16.93 -9.81
CA ILE A 100 1.75 -16.95 -8.37
C ILE A 100 3.26 -17.05 -8.10
N ARG A 101 3.99 -17.95 -8.79
CA ARG A 101 5.46 -18.03 -8.66
C ARG A 101 6.12 -16.68 -8.95
N TYR A 102 5.68 -16.00 -10.02
CA TYR A 102 6.18 -14.66 -10.35
C TYR A 102 5.90 -13.63 -9.25
N LEU A 103 4.70 -13.65 -8.67
CA LEU A 103 4.31 -12.74 -7.58
C LEU A 103 5.18 -12.97 -6.33
N GLU A 104 5.48 -14.22 -6.00
CA GLU A 104 6.30 -14.62 -4.86
C GLU A 104 7.76 -14.17 -4.97
N GLU A 105 8.27 -13.90 -6.18
CA GLU A 105 9.59 -13.29 -6.36
C GLU A 105 9.67 -11.85 -5.80
N GLY A 106 8.52 -11.21 -5.51
CA GLY A 106 8.47 -9.87 -4.91
C GLY A 106 8.87 -8.73 -5.84
N HIS A 107 9.07 -9.01 -7.14
CA HIS A 107 9.52 -8.02 -8.14
C HIS A 107 8.40 -7.46 -9.02
N ALA A 108 7.14 -7.80 -8.73
CA ALA A 108 5.99 -7.31 -9.50
C ALA A 108 5.85 -5.78 -9.37
N ARG A 109 5.85 -5.09 -10.52
CA ARG A 109 5.67 -3.64 -10.68
C ARG A 109 4.24 -3.32 -11.08
N GLY A 110 3.33 -3.33 -10.11
CA GLY A 110 1.91 -3.00 -10.31
C GLY A 110 1.02 -4.20 -10.06
N LYS A 111 0.11 -4.49 -11.00
CA LYS A 111 -0.85 -5.61 -10.88
C LYS A 111 -0.54 -6.72 -11.89
N VAL A 112 -0.59 -7.96 -11.41
CA VAL A 112 -0.65 -9.17 -12.24
C VAL A 112 -2.13 -9.49 -12.49
N VAL A 113 -2.50 -9.70 -13.75
CA VAL A 113 -3.89 -9.92 -14.18
C VAL A 113 -4.04 -11.33 -14.73
N ILE A 114 -5.11 -12.03 -14.35
CA ILE A 114 -5.52 -13.29 -14.95
C ILE A 114 -6.65 -13.03 -15.94
N ASN A 115 -6.42 -13.40 -17.20
CA ASN A 115 -7.43 -13.40 -18.23
C ASN A 115 -8.26 -14.67 -18.10
N VAL A 116 -9.54 -14.49 -17.76
CA VAL A 116 -10.54 -15.54 -17.74
C VAL A 116 -11.36 -15.44 -19.03
N GLU A 117 -11.08 -16.31 -19.99
CA GLU A 117 -11.97 -16.45 -21.14
C GLU A 117 -13.33 -16.94 -20.66
N HIS A 118 -14.37 -16.14 -20.91
CA HIS A 118 -15.74 -16.61 -20.76
C HIS A 118 -16.10 -17.33 -22.06
N ASN A 119 -16.07 -18.66 -22.04
CA ASN A 119 -16.78 -19.44 -23.05
C ASN A 119 -18.29 -19.18 -22.84
N ASN A 120 -18.83 -18.19 -23.54
CA ASN A 120 -20.28 -18.04 -23.68
C ASN A 120 -20.81 -19.31 -24.39
N LYS A 121 -21.38 -20.22 -23.60
CA LYS A 121 -22.32 -21.23 -24.11
C LYS A 121 -23.71 -20.62 -24.13
#